data_AF-A0ABD1ZZZ9-F1
#
_entry.id   AF-A0ABD1ZZZ9-F1
#
_cell.length_a   1.000
_cell.length_b   1.000
_cell.length_c   1.000
_cell.angle_alpha   90.00
_cell.angle_beta   90.00
_cell.angle_gamma   90.00
#
_symmetry.space_group_name_H-M   'P 1'
#
loop_
_entity.id
_entity.type
_entity.pdbx_description
1 polymer ?
#
loop_
_entity_poly.entity_id
_entity_poly.type
_entity_poly.pdbx_seq_one_letter_code
_entity_poly.pdbx_strand_id
1 'polypeptide(L)'
;MFLQLYWFISIIYLTLINAQNVTINPILTTPKQQVISNIKKPSAEYLAPNRQNLIKWLLTGCWELNKYKCESMYHDPGSTEYPGYDGWYNNIGRPEIGAVDTPLLRRWPAAYKDGVYKPSGFNRPNPLKISKELLSGKIGSESVKKRNVLQVFFGM
;
A
#
# COMPACT_ATOMS: atom_id res chain seq x y z
N MET A 1 30.64 2.10 43.16
CA MET A 1 29.67 2.83 42.31
C MET A 1 29.52 2.23 40.90
N PHE A 2 30.61 1.80 40.23
CA PHE A 2 30.52 1.23 38.87
C PHE A 2 29.95 -0.20 38.75
N LEU A 3 30.10 -1.05 39.78
CA LEU A 3 29.52 -2.42 39.75
C LEU A 3 27.98 -2.45 39.79
N GLN A 4 27.35 -1.52 40.51
CA GLN A 4 25.88 -1.40 40.56
C GLN A 4 25.31 -0.99 39.21
N LEU A 5 26.02 -0.13 38.46
CA LEU A 5 25.59 0.31 37.13
C LEU A 5 25.62 -0.86 36.12
N TYR A 6 26.66 -1.70 36.18
CA TYR A 6 26.76 -2.89 35.32
C TYR A 6 25.63 -3.91 35.59
N TRP A 7 25.27 -4.08 36.86
CA TRP A 7 24.15 -4.94 37.25
C TRP A 7 22.82 -4.40 36.73
N PHE A 8 22.58 -3.10 36.85
CA PHE A 8 21.38 -2.45 36.32
C PHE A 8 21.29 -2.56 34.79
N ILE A 9 22.39 -2.33 34.07
CA ILE A 9 22.43 -2.45 32.61
C ILE A 9 22.16 -3.90 32.19
N SER A 10 22.70 -4.88 32.91
CA SER A 10 22.48 -6.31 32.62
C SER A 10 21.02 -6.73 32.85
N ILE A 11 20.39 -6.25 33.92
CA ILE A 11 18.96 -6.49 34.19
C ILE A 11 18.08 -5.87 33.09
N ILE A 12 18.38 -4.64 32.67
CA ILE A 12 17.66 -3.98 31.56
C ILE A 12 17.81 -4.82 30.28
N TYR A 13 19.02 -5.30 29.98
CA TYR A 13 19.26 -6.16 28.82
C TYR A 13 18.48 -7.47 28.88
N LEU A 14 18.42 -8.14 30.03
CA LEU A 14 17.64 -9.37 30.20
C LEU A 14 16.13 -9.13 30.06
N THR A 15 15.60 -8.03 30.61
CA THR A 15 14.18 -7.70 30.47
C THR A 15 13.79 -7.35 29.03
N LEU A 16 14.68 -6.71 28.27
CA LEU A 16 14.48 -6.42 26.84
C LEU A 16 14.48 -7.69 25.99
N ILE A 17 15.32 -8.67 26.30
CA ILE A 17 15.33 -9.97 25.59
C ILE A 17 14.01 -10.73 25.83
N ASN A 18 13.50 -10.73 27.06
CA ASN A 18 12.23 -11.38 27.38
C ASN A 18 11.01 -10.69 26.75
N ALA A 19 11.06 -9.37 26.55
CA ALA A 19 9.99 -8.64 25.87
C ALA A 19 9.89 -8.95 24.36
N GLN A 20 10.98 -9.43 23.73
CA GLN A 20 10.99 -9.82 22.32
C GLN A 20 10.44 -11.24 22.06
N ASN A 21 10.27 -12.06 23.11
CA ASN A 21 9.75 -13.43 23.00
C ASN A 21 8.23 -13.55 23.17
N VAL A 22 7.51 -12.43 23.26
CA VAL A 22 6.04 -12.46 23.21
C VAL A 22 5.61 -12.65 21.75
N THR A 23 5.34 -13.90 21.39
CA THR A 23 4.62 -14.26 20.17
C THR A 23 3.19 -13.74 20.25
N ILE A 24 2.99 -12.49 19.84
CA ILE A 24 1.67 -11.97 19.52
C ILE A 24 1.23 -12.66 18.23
N ASN A 25 0.44 -13.72 18.35
CA ASN A 25 -0.30 -14.23 17.20
C ASN A 25 -1.33 -13.17 16.81
N PRO A 26 -1.24 -12.50 15.64
CA PRO A 26 -2.29 -11.61 15.21
C PRO A 26 -3.53 -12.46 14.95
N ILE A 27 -4.56 -12.27 15.77
CA ILE A 27 -5.91 -12.71 15.43
C ILE A 27 -6.32 -11.84 14.24
N LEU A 28 -6.04 -12.35 13.04
CA LEU A 28 -6.59 -11.82 11.80
C LEU A 28 -8.06 -12.25 11.76
N THR A 29 -8.94 -11.56 12.47
CA THR A 29 -10.36 -11.58 12.13
C THR A 29 -10.54 -10.77 10.85
N THR A 30 -10.12 -11.35 9.73
CA THR A 30 -10.77 -11.05 8.46
C THR A 30 -12.26 -11.30 8.67
N PRO A 31 -13.15 -10.32 8.45
CA PRO A 31 -14.56 -10.64 8.35
C PRO A 31 -14.67 -11.75 7.31
N LYS A 32 -15.28 -12.88 7.70
CA LYS A 32 -15.65 -13.93 6.73
C LYS A 32 -16.58 -13.25 5.73
N GLN A 33 -16.04 -12.81 4.61
CA GLN A 33 -16.85 -12.63 3.42
C GLN A 33 -17.45 -14.00 3.18
N GLN A 34 -18.76 -14.12 3.38
CA GLN A 34 -19.52 -15.27 2.97
C GLN A 34 -19.38 -15.34 1.45
N VAL A 35 -18.40 -16.10 0.98
CA VAL A 35 -18.26 -16.43 -0.43
C VAL A 35 -19.51 -17.23 -0.77
N ILE A 36 -20.43 -16.61 -1.51
CA ILE A 36 -21.59 -17.28 -2.11
C ILE A 36 -21.00 -18.31 -3.08
N SER A 37 -20.82 -19.53 -2.61
CA SER A 37 -19.98 -20.54 -3.25
C SER A 37 -20.65 -21.29 -4.41
N ASN A 38 -21.80 -20.84 -4.91
CA ASN A 38 -22.55 -21.60 -5.92
C ASN A 38 -23.20 -20.76 -7.01
N ILE A 39 -22.51 -19.74 -7.54
CA ILE A 39 -22.99 -19.06 -8.76
C ILE A 39 -22.35 -19.73 -9.98
N LYS A 40 -23.02 -20.74 -10.53
CA LYS A 40 -22.61 -21.36 -11.80
C LYS A 40 -22.88 -20.39 -12.95
N LYS A 41 -21.87 -20.19 -13.80
CA LYS A 41 -21.98 -19.44 -15.05
C LYS A 41 -23.16 -19.99 -15.88
N PRO A 42 -24.07 -19.13 -16.38
CA PRO A 42 -25.19 -19.58 -17.22
C PRO A 42 -24.68 -20.20 -18.52
N SER A 43 -25.39 -21.21 -19.04
CA SER A 43 -25.05 -21.85 -20.32
C SER A 43 -25.26 -20.89 -21.48
N ALA A 44 -24.50 -21.08 -22.57
CA ALA A 44 -24.48 -20.17 -23.72
C ALA A 44 -25.85 -19.98 -24.39
N GLU A 45 -26.76 -20.94 -24.21
CA GLU A 45 -28.13 -20.92 -24.70
C GLU A 45 -28.98 -19.79 -24.09
N TYR A 46 -28.67 -19.37 -22.85
CA TYR A 46 -29.36 -18.26 -22.15
C TYR A 46 -28.74 -16.88 -22.41
N LEU A 47 -27.59 -16.81 -23.10
CA LEU A 47 -26.95 -15.54 -23.50
C LEU A 47 -27.63 -14.92 -24.73
N ALA A 48 -28.50 -15.66 -25.42
CA ALA A 48 -28.96 -15.34 -26.76
C ALA A 48 -30.05 -14.23 -26.86
N PRO A 49 -30.97 -13.99 -25.90
CA PRO A 49 -32.05 -13.02 -26.15
C PRO A 49 -31.96 -11.70 -25.37
N ASN A 50 -31.01 -11.48 -24.45
CA ASN A 50 -31.08 -10.25 -23.64
C ASN A 50 -29.71 -9.70 -23.15
N ARG A 51 -29.13 -8.79 -23.96
CA ARG A 51 -27.90 -8.03 -23.61
C ARG A 51 -27.99 -7.35 -22.25
N GLN A 52 -29.19 -6.89 -21.87
CA GLN A 52 -29.42 -6.22 -20.58
C GLN A 52 -29.20 -7.18 -19.40
N ASN A 53 -29.61 -8.44 -19.53
CA ASN A 53 -29.41 -9.45 -18.49
C ASN A 53 -27.93 -9.84 -18.35
N LEU A 54 -27.19 -9.88 -19.47
CA LEU A 54 -25.75 -10.09 -19.46
C LEU A 54 -25.00 -8.93 -18.79
N ILE A 55 -25.33 -7.68 -19.15
CA ILE A 55 -24.73 -6.50 -18.51
C ILE A 55 -25.05 -6.48 -17.02
N LYS A 56 -26.31 -6.74 -16.65
CA LYS A 56 -26.74 -6.81 -15.26
C LYS A 56 -25.96 -7.88 -14.48
N TRP A 57 -25.72 -9.05 -15.07
CA TRP A 57 -24.89 -10.09 -14.46
C TRP A 57 -23.41 -9.72 -14.35
N LEU A 58 -22.82 -9.12 -15.39
CA LEU A 58 -21.41 -8.68 -15.34
C LEU A 58 -21.17 -7.66 -14.22
N LEU A 59 -22.13 -6.77 -13.98
CA LEU A 59 -22.02 -5.71 -12.99
C LEU A 59 -22.41 -6.16 -11.57
N THR A 60 -23.36 -7.09 -11.43
CA THR A 60 -23.90 -7.48 -10.11
C THR A 60 -23.56 -8.91 -9.68
N GLY A 61 -23.04 -9.75 -10.58
CA GLY A 61 -22.81 -11.17 -10.35
C GLY A 61 -24.08 -12.03 -10.23
N CYS A 62 -25.28 -11.43 -10.27
CA CYS A 62 -26.57 -12.11 -10.13
C CYS A 62 -27.20 -12.37 -11.51
N TRP A 63 -27.73 -13.58 -11.69
CA TRP A 63 -28.50 -13.97 -12.88
C TRP A 63 -29.92 -14.32 -12.44
N GLU A 64 -30.93 -13.57 -12.88
CA GLU A 64 -32.32 -13.77 -12.49
C GLU A 64 -32.90 -15.03 -13.17
N LEU A 65 -32.91 -16.15 -12.46
CA LEU A 65 -33.69 -17.34 -12.82
C LEU A 65 -34.92 -17.41 -11.93
N ASN A 66 -36.08 -17.61 -12.56
CA ASN A 66 -37.39 -17.61 -11.92
C ASN A 66 -37.42 -18.31 -10.54
N LYS A 67 -38.08 -17.62 -9.59
CA LYS A 67 -38.43 -18.00 -8.21
C LYS A 67 -37.38 -17.84 -7.11
N TYR A 68 -36.10 -17.60 -7.43
CA TYR A 68 -35.15 -17.09 -6.44
C TYR A 68 -34.87 -15.63 -6.77
N LYS A 69 -35.63 -14.73 -6.14
CA LYS A 69 -35.27 -13.31 -6.12
C LYS A 69 -33.86 -13.29 -5.53
N CYS A 70 -32.86 -12.78 -6.25
CA CYS A 70 -31.62 -12.40 -5.59
C CYS A 70 -32.07 -11.51 -4.45
N GLU A 71 -31.98 -12.03 -3.21
CA GLU A 71 -32.18 -11.23 -2.02
C GLU A 71 -31.05 -10.24 -2.12
N SER A 72 -31.40 -9.10 -2.72
CA SER A 72 -30.51 -8.00 -2.84
C SER A 72 -30.20 -7.68 -1.40
N MET A 73 -29.04 -8.14 -0.95
CA MET A 73 -28.16 -7.24 -0.26
C MET A 73 -27.92 -6.11 -1.28
N TYR A 74 -28.94 -5.24 -1.43
CA TYR A 74 -28.76 -3.88 -1.87
C TYR A 74 -27.81 -3.37 -0.80
N HIS A 75 -26.52 -3.54 -1.04
CA HIS A 75 -25.66 -2.40 -0.88
C HIS A 75 -26.38 -1.32 -1.67
N ASP A 76 -27.12 -0.49 -0.93
CA ASP A 76 -27.60 0.77 -1.45
C ASP A 76 -26.41 1.33 -2.24
N PRO A 77 -26.54 1.60 -3.55
CA PRO A 77 -25.42 2.16 -4.31
C PRO A 77 -24.91 3.48 -3.69
N GLY A 78 -25.64 4.09 -2.74
CA GLY A 78 -25.18 5.16 -1.87
C GLY A 78 -24.45 4.75 -0.57
N SER A 79 -24.35 3.45 -0.24
CA SER A 79 -23.69 2.95 0.99
C SER A 79 -22.18 2.77 0.86
N THR A 80 -21.65 2.72 -0.37
CA THR A 80 -20.21 2.59 -0.61
C THR A 80 -19.62 3.95 -0.91
N GLU A 81 -18.74 4.43 -0.04
CA GLU A 81 -17.93 5.60 -0.29
C GLU A 81 -16.73 5.21 -1.17
N TYR A 82 -16.62 5.81 -2.35
CA TYR A 82 -15.48 5.62 -3.25
C TYR A 82 -14.36 6.61 -2.91
N PRO A 83 -13.09 6.23 -3.11
CA PRO A 83 -11.99 7.17 -2.89
C PRO A 83 -12.08 8.33 -3.90
N GLY A 84 -11.85 9.55 -3.41
CA GLY A 84 -11.66 10.71 -4.27
C GLY A 84 -10.41 10.57 -5.14
N TYR A 85 -10.41 11.24 -6.30
CA TYR A 85 -9.24 11.27 -7.18
C TYR A 85 -8.10 12.17 -6.66
N ASP A 86 -8.41 13.03 -5.69
CA ASP A 86 -7.51 14.01 -5.08
C ASP A 86 -6.84 13.51 -3.79
N GLY A 87 -7.27 12.35 -3.28
CA GLY A 87 -6.77 11.74 -2.05
C GLY A 87 -7.31 12.33 -0.75
N TRP A 88 -8.26 13.27 -0.81
CA TRP A 88 -8.89 13.83 0.39
C TRP A 88 -9.80 12.81 1.10
N TYR A 89 -9.99 13.02 2.41
CA TYR A 89 -10.89 12.24 3.28
C TYR A 89 -10.58 10.74 3.42
N ASN A 90 -9.42 10.28 2.93
CA ASN A 90 -8.95 8.91 3.17
C ASN A 90 -8.58 8.65 4.64
N ASN A 91 -8.25 9.70 5.39
CA ASN A 91 -8.00 9.64 6.83
C ASN A 91 -9.03 10.48 7.61
N ILE A 92 -9.70 9.84 8.59
CA ILE A 92 -10.80 10.45 9.34
C ILE A 92 -10.41 11.65 10.21
N GLY A 93 -9.20 11.64 10.79
CA GLY A 93 -8.74 12.69 11.71
C GLY A 93 -7.88 13.77 11.04
N ARG A 94 -7.40 13.48 9.85
CA ARG A 94 -6.50 14.31 9.04
C ARG A 94 -6.84 14.13 7.55
N PRO A 95 -7.97 14.67 7.07
CA PRO A 95 -8.44 14.46 5.70
C PRO A 95 -7.42 14.80 4.60
N GLU A 96 -6.44 15.64 4.90
CA GLU A 96 -5.40 16.11 4.00
C GLU A 96 -4.22 15.12 3.82
N ILE A 97 -4.07 14.10 4.67
CA ILE A 97 -2.93 13.18 4.58
C ILE A 97 -3.06 12.28 3.36
N GLY A 98 -2.11 12.41 2.44
CA GLY A 98 -2.10 11.66 1.17
C GLY A 98 -2.88 12.36 0.06
N ALA A 99 -3.42 13.55 0.32
CA ALA A 99 -4.03 14.38 -0.71
C ALA A 99 -2.98 15.07 -1.60
N VAL A 100 -3.38 15.38 -2.83
CA VAL A 100 -2.58 16.15 -3.79
C VAL A 100 -2.25 17.55 -3.27
N ASP A 101 -1.15 18.14 -3.75
CA ASP A 101 -0.68 19.48 -3.39
C ASP A 101 -0.45 19.74 -1.89
N THR A 102 -0.23 18.67 -1.12
CA THR A 102 0.14 18.75 0.30
C THR A 102 1.66 18.65 0.53
N PRO A 103 2.20 19.23 1.61
CA PRO A 103 3.62 19.14 1.91
C PRO A 103 4.08 17.69 2.15
N LEU A 104 5.23 17.33 1.60
CA LEU A 104 5.86 16.02 1.87
C LEU A 104 6.26 15.90 3.35
N LEU A 105 5.97 14.74 3.94
CA LEU A 105 6.43 14.40 5.28
C LEU A 105 7.96 14.26 5.32
N ARG A 106 8.56 14.77 6.38
CA ARG A 106 10.02 14.74 6.59
C ARG A 106 10.36 13.79 7.73
N ARG A 107 11.15 12.75 7.43
CA ARG A 107 11.71 11.85 8.46
C ARG A 107 12.84 12.51 9.27
N TRP A 108 13.50 13.51 8.69
CA TRP A 108 14.59 14.26 9.30
C TRP A 108 14.38 15.77 9.10
N PRO A 109 14.91 16.62 9.99
CA PRO A 109 14.89 18.08 9.79
C PRO A 109 15.52 18.48 8.45
N ALA A 110 15.04 19.56 7.84
CA ALA A 110 15.64 20.07 6.61
C ALA A 110 17.04 20.62 6.85
N ALA A 111 17.96 20.27 5.96
CA ALA A 111 19.33 20.76 5.97
C ALA A 111 19.52 21.86 4.91
N TYR A 112 19.12 23.09 5.22
CA TYR A 112 19.39 24.27 4.39
C TYR A 112 20.56 25.07 4.93
N LYS A 113 21.24 25.83 4.06
CA LYS A 113 22.39 26.68 4.43
C LYS A 113 22.00 27.76 5.44
N ASP A 114 20.81 28.33 5.27
CA ASP A 114 20.24 29.37 6.11
C ASP A 114 19.18 28.86 7.08
N GLY A 115 19.01 27.53 7.17
CA GLY A 115 17.99 26.89 7.99
C GLY A 115 16.56 26.98 7.46
N VAL A 116 16.32 27.63 6.31
CA VAL A 116 14.95 27.88 5.80
C VAL A 116 14.74 27.37 4.38
N TYR A 117 15.47 27.90 3.39
CA TYR A 117 15.20 27.59 1.98
C TYR A 117 16.44 27.58 1.08
N LYS A 118 17.56 28.20 1.48
CA LYS A 118 18.77 28.22 0.63
C LYS A 118 19.39 26.83 0.61
N PRO A 119 19.54 26.19 -0.57
CA PRO A 119 20.13 24.86 -0.67
C PRO A 119 21.47 24.76 0.07
N SER A 120 21.63 23.71 0.88
CA SER A 120 22.91 23.43 1.53
C SER A 120 23.92 22.81 0.55
N GLY A 121 25.17 22.69 0.99
CA GLY A 121 26.19 21.96 0.26
C GLY A 121 27.02 22.80 -0.71
N PHE A 122 27.13 24.11 -0.50
CA PHE A 122 28.10 24.95 -1.23
C PHE A 122 29.55 24.45 -1.08
N ASN A 123 29.84 23.77 0.02
CA ASN A 123 31.11 23.11 0.31
C ASN A 123 31.15 21.63 -0.10
N ARG A 124 30.10 21.09 -0.72
CA ARG A 124 30.08 19.70 -1.22
C ARG A 124 30.68 19.65 -2.64
N PRO A 125 31.21 18.49 -3.07
CA PRO A 125 31.74 18.34 -4.42
C PRO A 125 30.65 18.57 -5.49
N ASN A 126 31.08 18.97 -6.68
CA ASN A 126 30.18 19.14 -7.84
C ASN A 126 29.38 17.84 -8.10
N PRO A 127 28.03 17.90 -8.15
CA PRO A 127 27.18 16.72 -8.41
C PRO A 127 27.53 15.96 -9.69
N LEU A 128 27.96 16.66 -10.75
CA LEU A 128 28.37 16.04 -12.01
C LEU A 128 29.67 15.25 -11.87
N LYS A 129 30.60 15.72 -11.03
CA LYS A 129 31.81 14.98 -10.72
C LYS A 129 31.46 13.69 -9.98
N ILE A 130 30.60 13.78 -8.96
CA ILE A 130 30.11 12.60 -8.22
C ILE A 130 29.42 11.61 -9.16
N SER A 131 28.54 12.09 -10.05
CA SER A 131 27.86 11.25 -11.03
C SER A 131 28.84 10.53 -11.96
N LYS A 132 29.87 11.23 -12.45
CA LYS A 132 30.88 10.63 -13.33
C LYS A 132 31.70 9.55 -12.61
N GLU A 133 32.16 9.84 -11.40
CA GLU A 133 32.97 8.90 -10.63
C GLU A 133 32.17 7.66 -10.17
N LEU A 134 30.88 7.82 -9.82
CA LEU A 134 30.08 6.72 -9.24
C LEU A 134 29.24 5.95 -10.25
N LEU A 135 28.70 6.62 -11.27
CA LEU A 135 27.70 6.04 -12.17
C LEU A 135 28.24 5.73 -13.57
N SER A 136 29.50 6.09 -13.87
CA SER A 136 30.14 5.64 -15.10
C SER A 136 30.54 4.16 -15.02
N GLY A 137 30.39 3.44 -16.13
CA GLY A 137 30.70 2.02 -16.17
C GLY A 137 30.30 1.38 -17.50
N LYS A 138 30.63 0.09 -17.63
CA LYS A 138 30.26 -0.71 -18.79
C LYS A 138 28.76 -1.00 -18.76
N ILE A 139 28.09 -0.76 -19.88
CA ILE A 139 26.67 -1.11 -20.06
C ILE A 139 26.48 -2.62 -20.29
N GLY A 140 25.25 -3.11 -20.11
CA GLY A 140 24.88 -4.49 -20.39
C GLY A 140 25.09 -5.47 -19.23
N SER A 141 25.26 -4.97 -18.00
CA SER A 141 25.19 -5.82 -16.81
C SER A 141 23.76 -6.31 -16.58
N GLU A 142 23.61 -7.61 -16.31
CA GLU A 142 22.32 -8.20 -16.00
C GLU A 142 21.96 -7.99 -14.53
N SER A 143 20.66 -7.90 -14.24
CA SER A 143 20.18 -7.88 -12.86
C SER A 143 20.59 -9.19 -12.16
N VAL A 144 21.32 -9.09 -11.04
CA VAL A 144 21.69 -10.22 -10.17
C VAL A 144 20.48 -11.07 -9.77
N LYS A 145 19.32 -10.43 -9.58
CA LYS A 145 18.05 -11.09 -9.23
C LYS A 145 17.19 -11.52 -10.43
N LYS A 146 17.75 -11.49 -11.65
CA LYS A 146 17.06 -11.84 -12.91
C LYS A 146 15.71 -11.13 -13.09
N ARG A 147 15.64 -9.84 -12.72
CA ARG A 147 14.43 -9.02 -12.91
C ARG A 147 14.26 -8.67 -14.38
N ASN A 148 13.01 -8.68 -14.83
CA ASN A 148 12.68 -8.25 -16.18
C ASN A 148 12.61 -6.71 -16.26
N VAL A 149 12.64 -6.22 -17.49
CA VAL A 149 12.59 -4.79 -17.80
C VAL A 149 11.23 -4.17 -17.42
N LEU A 150 10.14 -4.93 -17.51
CA LEU A 150 8.80 -4.48 -17.13
C LEU A 150 8.73 -4.02 -15.66
N GLN A 151 9.42 -4.72 -14.74
CA GLN A 151 9.45 -4.33 -13.32
C GLN A 151 10.09 -2.96 -13.09
N VAL A 152 11.05 -2.57 -13.93
CA VAL A 152 11.68 -1.24 -13.84
C VAL A 152 10.70 -0.17 -14.30
N PHE A 153 10.02 -0.39 -15.43
CA PHE A 153 9.07 0.58 -15.97
C PHE A 153 7.76 0.68 -15.19
N PHE A 154 7.33 -0.38 -14.51
CA PHE A 154 6.11 -0.35 -13.71
C PHE A 154 6.28 0.40 -12.39
N GLY A 155 7.49 0.40 -11.81
CA GLY A 155 7.78 1.02 -10.51
C GLY A 155 8.48 2.38 -10.58
N MET A 156 8.81 2.85 -11.78
CA MET A 156 9.29 4.22 -12.03
C MET A 156 8.12 5.19 -12.15
#